data_AF-A0A960LTD8-F1
#
_entry.id   AF-A0A960LTD8-F1
#
_cell.length_a   1.000
_cell.length_b   1.000
_cell.length_c   1.000
_cell.angle_alpha   90.00
_cell.angle_beta   90.00
_cell.angle_gamma   90.00
#
_symmetry.space_group_name_H-M   'P 1'
#
loop_
_entity.id
_entity.type
_entity.pdbx_description
1 polymer ?
#
loop_
_entity_poly.entity_id
_entity_poly.type
_entity_poly.pdbx_seq_one_letter_code
_entity_poly.pdbx_strand_id
1 'polypeptide(L)'
;SGQLGTPLSWVDVPESDGLVHAVQFSRDGRLLLTPNESFFPKLGLIADGEGPISDIASLNGDKSFATITKWDQGDSAEWGLWITNPGQIELSVRMSGGSGRFTISIGEQSESFSLRAGSKPSVVSTAKFQIAKPGRHSVILTCDGSDNGAELHWIEVSGPAAESGGVLRKRWRPAAAHTRFSSSRSPDKVRLWVMEMDAVPGDLDFYCPITTPFGYYGPTWAADGTVNTSFNFSLWSFARGAAEPPIEQLSHLLAVGNPEASFDGFDHEGTGVKIRDWEPLLGRQGQRQTLALRVEPGEVYDTYFSYFYANDEKRWRLFGVGNKYNGGKPLQSLWVGSFVEVPGPPQNQRSGAWERRMRYRGWVMDEKGAWYPLDRMERGNIDKETGLTHTDRGVTEDGWFYLQTGGWFFRKIRDDSPVELRPPSGKPVVDYLGEDDIAFLTSLPSEITVTKLERADSRARITFTVRNASQSPKATVYWGESEGLSLAERWPNQTEIKDTLREGENQFILENVPTEKPLFVRLLMQNDEGKFWSPETISRPAP
;
A
#
# COMPACT_ATOMS: atom_id res chain seq x y z
N SER A 1 -21.37 -27.96 -20.05
CA SER A 1 -22.37 -28.14 -18.98
C SER A 1 -21.64 -28.50 -17.70
N GLY A 2 -22.33 -28.81 -16.60
CA GLY A 2 -21.86 -28.55 -15.25
C GLY A 2 -22.41 -27.22 -14.73
N GLN A 3 -21.66 -26.53 -13.88
CA GLN A 3 -22.01 -25.21 -13.35
C GLN A 3 -21.64 -24.04 -14.28
N LEU A 4 -20.81 -24.26 -15.30
CA LEU A 4 -20.34 -23.19 -16.18
C LEU A 4 -21.51 -22.45 -16.88
N GLY A 5 -21.47 -21.13 -16.86
CA GLY A 5 -22.51 -20.25 -17.42
C GLY A 5 -23.80 -20.16 -16.60
N THR A 6 -23.83 -20.70 -15.38
CA THR A 6 -24.93 -20.47 -14.41
C THR A 6 -24.77 -19.14 -13.69
N PRO A 7 -25.87 -18.49 -13.26
CA PRO A 7 -25.77 -17.30 -12.43
C PRO A 7 -25.14 -17.63 -11.05
N LEU A 8 -24.54 -16.62 -10.43
CA LEU A 8 -24.09 -16.71 -9.04
C LEU A 8 -25.30 -16.79 -8.10
N SER A 9 -25.19 -17.64 -7.09
CA SER A 9 -26.11 -17.73 -5.95
C SER A 9 -25.37 -17.41 -4.66
N TRP A 10 -26.04 -16.71 -3.74
CA TRP A 10 -25.49 -16.41 -2.42
C TRP A 10 -26.01 -17.42 -1.41
N VAL A 11 -25.11 -18.18 -0.80
CA VAL A 11 -25.45 -19.25 0.15
C VAL A 11 -24.95 -18.88 1.53
N ASP A 12 -25.84 -18.88 2.52
CA ASP A 12 -25.48 -18.64 3.92
C ASP A 12 -24.55 -19.73 4.45
N VAL A 13 -23.55 -19.31 5.22
CA VAL A 13 -22.65 -20.23 5.91
C VAL A 13 -23.36 -20.74 7.18
N PRO A 14 -23.55 -22.07 7.33
CA PRO A 14 -24.14 -22.63 8.54
C PRO A 14 -23.42 -22.16 9.80
N GLU A 15 -24.18 -21.86 10.85
CA GLU A 15 -23.66 -21.48 12.18
C GLU A 15 -22.85 -20.17 12.22
N SER A 16 -22.73 -19.45 11.09
CA SER A 16 -22.01 -18.17 11.01
C SER A 16 -22.95 -17.07 10.51
N ASP A 17 -23.48 -16.28 11.45
CA ASP A 17 -24.42 -15.23 11.10
C ASP A 17 -23.77 -14.15 10.23
N GLY A 18 -24.47 -13.77 9.16
CA GLY A 18 -24.03 -12.73 8.23
C GLY A 18 -22.92 -13.14 7.25
N LEU A 19 -22.43 -14.38 7.23
CA LEU A 19 -21.46 -14.86 6.24
C LEU A 19 -22.15 -15.59 5.09
N VAL A 20 -21.69 -15.32 3.87
CA VAL A 20 -22.17 -16.00 2.67
C VAL A 20 -21.03 -16.41 1.74
N HIS A 21 -21.28 -17.43 0.93
CA HIS A 21 -20.46 -17.80 -0.22
C HIS A 21 -21.17 -17.42 -1.53
N ALA A 22 -20.38 -17.02 -2.53
CA ALA A 22 -20.83 -16.96 -3.91
C ALA A 22 -20.62 -18.34 -4.56
N VAL A 23 -21.69 -18.95 -5.06
CA VAL A 23 -21.70 -20.32 -5.58
C VAL A 23 -22.30 -20.37 -6.97
N GLN A 24 -21.69 -21.13 -7.88
CA GLN A 24 -22.33 -21.57 -9.11
C GLN A 24 -22.72 -23.04 -8.98
N PHE A 25 -24.03 -23.31 -8.93
CA PHE A 25 -24.56 -24.67 -8.80
C PHE A 25 -24.55 -25.42 -10.13
N SER A 26 -24.42 -26.74 -10.06
CA SER A 26 -24.52 -27.59 -11.25
C SER A 26 -25.90 -27.53 -11.91
N ARG A 27 -25.95 -27.67 -13.25
CA ARG A 27 -27.20 -27.88 -14.01
C ARG A 27 -27.51 -29.35 -14.30
N ASP A 28 -26.49 -30.20 -14.28
CA ASP A 28 -26.57 -31.59 -14.78
C ASP A 28 -25.87 -32.59 -13.86
N GLY A 29 -25.67 -32.22 -12.59
CA GLY A 29 -25.09 -33.05 -11.55
C GLY A 29 -23.58 -33.26 -11.64
N ARG A 30 -22.88 -32.51 -12.50
CA ARG A 30 -21.42 -32.49 -12.60
C ARG A 30 -20.85 -31.10 -12.29
N LEU A 31 -19.62 -31.05 -11.82
CA LEU A 31 -18.87 -29.79 -11.69
C LEU A 31 -17.61 -29.86 -12.55
N LEU A 32 -17.21 -28.74 -13.12
CA LEU A 32 -15.96 -28.61 -13.85
C LEU A 32 -15.07 -27.63 -13.10
N LEU A 33 -13.86 -28.03 -12.75
CA LEU A 33 -12.85 -27.19 -12.12
C LEU A 33 -11.83 -26.80 -13.20
N THR A 34 -11.98 -25.60 -13.71
CA THR A 34 -11.16 -25.01 -14.78
C THR A 34 -10.21 -23.96 -14.20
N PRO A 35 -9.32 -23.37 -15.02
CA PRO A 35 -8.44 -22.31 -14.56
C PRO A 35 -9.18 -21.07 -14.02
N ASN A 36 -10.41 -20.79 -14.47
CA ASN A 36 -11.15 -19.55 -14.21
C ASN A 36 -11.67 -19.37 -12.79
N GLU A 37 -11.73 -20.44 -12.02
CA GLU A 37 -12.19 -20.56 -10.64
C GLU A 37 -11.07 -21.10 -9.73
N SER A 38 -9.87 -21.26 -10.29
CA SER A 38 -8.68 -21.70 -9.57
C SER A 38 -8.00 -20.55 -8.83
N PHE A 39 -7.35 -20.90 -7.73
CA PHE A 39 -6.50 -20.03 -6.94
C PHE A 39 -5.10 -20.64 -6.77
N PHE A 40 -4.08 -19.80 -6.71
CA PHE A 40 -2.68 -20.18 -6.58
C PHE A 40 -2.21 -19.82 -5.16
N PRO A 41 -2.22 -20.77 -4.21
CA PRO A 41 -1.74 -20.55 -2.84
C PRO A 41 -0.26 -20.21 -2.77
N LYS A 42 0.51 -20.63 -3.78
CA LYS A 42 1.89 -20.22 -4.03
C LYS A 42 1.96 -19.64 -5.44
N LEU A 43 2.61 -18.49 -5.60
CA LEU A 43 2.81 -17.87 -6.91
C LEU A 43 3.84 -18.67 -7.72
N GLY A 44 3.61 -18.81 -9.04
CA GLY A 44 4.48 -19.55 -9.96
C GLY A 44 3.72 -20.05 -11.18
N LEU A 45 2.48 -20.53 -10.95
CA LEU A 45 1.55 -20.98 -11.98
C LEU A 45 1.01 -19.82 -12.83
N ILE A 46 0.59 -20.16 -14.06
CA ILE A 46 -0.08 -19.24 -14.98
C ILE A 46 -1.37 -19.87 -15.51
N ALA A 47 -2.49 -19.17 -15.38
CA ALA A 47 -3.69 -19.44 -16.15
C ALA A 47 -3.52 -18.83 -17.55
N ASP A 48 -3.55 -19.67 -18.58
CA ASP A 48 -3.15 -19.33 -19.95
C ASP A 48 -4.18 -19.78 -21.01
N GLY A 49 -4.04 -19.24 -22.21
CA GLY A 49 -4.95 -19.45 -23.35
C GLY A 49 -6.30 -18.77 -23.17
N GLU A 50 -7.13 -18.81 -24.21
CA GLU A 50 -8.49 -18.27 -24.17
C GLU A 50 -9.51 -19.37 -23.84
N GLY A 51 -10.18 -19.22 -22.70
CA GLY A 51 -11.19 -20.17 -22.25
C GLY A 51 -12.50 -20.05 -23.06
N PRO A 52 -13.27 -21.15 -23.19
CA PRO A 52 -14.46 -21.17 -24.03
C PRO A 52 -15.68 -20.48 -23.41
N ILE A 53 -15.60 -20.08 -22.13
CA ILE A 53 -16.70 -19.48 -21.37
C ILE A 53 -16.29 -18.08 -20.93
N SER A 54 -17.10 -17.08 -21.25
CA SER A 54 -16.86 -15.70 -20.81
C SER A 54 -16.79 -15.59 -19.29
N ASP A 55 -16.03 -14.61 -18.82
CA ASP A 55 -15.94 -14.31 -17.41
C ASP A 55 -17.31 -13.90 -16.84
N ILE A 56 -17.58 -14.36 -15.62
CA ILE A 56 -18.83 -14.03 -14.92
C ILE A 56 -18.53 -12.94 -13.90
N ALA A 57 -19.35 -11.87 -13.90
CA ALA A 57 -19.25 -10.76 -12.96
C ALA A 57 -17.84 -10.16 -12.85
N SER A 58 -17.10 -10.15 -13.96
CA SER A 58 -15.72 -9.64 -14.04
C SER A 58 -14.77 -10.23 -12.98
N LEU A 59 -15.04 -11.46 -12.51
CA LEU A 59 -14.26 -12.14 -11.47
C LEU A 59 -12.83 -12.50 -11.90
N ASN A 60 -12.52 -12.40 -13.18
CA ASN A 60 -11.19 -12.54 -13.79
C ASN A 60 -10.80 -11.31 -14.62
N GLY A 61 -11.44 -10.15 -14.40
CA GLY A 61 -11.15 -8.94 -15.15
C GLY A 61 -11.47 -9.08 -16.63
N ASP A 62 -12.62 -9.71 -16.91
CA ASP A 62 -13.18 -9.90 -18.25
C ASP A 62 -12.36 -10.83 -19.15
N LYS A 63 -11.45 -11.61 -18.55
CA LYS A 63 -10.65 -12.64 -19.23
C LYS A 63 -11.15 -14.04 -18.89
N SER A 64 -10.90 -14.97 -19.82
CA SER A 64 -11.14 -16.39 -19.62
C SER A 64 -9.92 -17.19 -20.03
N PHE A 65 -9.66 -18.29 -19.32
CA PHE A 65 -8.44 -19.09 -19.43
C PHE A 65 -8.75 -20.54 -19.76
N ALA A 66 -7.90 -21.16 -20.59
CA ALA A 66 -8.06 -22.52 -21.06
C ALA A 66 -7.26 -23.54 -20.25
N THR A 67 -6.05 -23.18 -19.78
CA THR A 67 -5.15 -24.09 -19.07
C THR A 67 -4.47 -23.45 -17.87
N ILE A 68 -3.91 -24.27 -16.97
CA ILE A 68 -2.91 -23.86 -15.97
C ILE A 68 -1.57 -24.50 -16.34
N THR A 69 -0.53 -23.67 -16.44
CA THR A 69 0.82 -24.03 -16.91
C THR A 69 1.90 -23.62 -15.92
N LYS A 70 3.16 -23.91 -16.26
CA LYS A 70 4.37 -23.63 -15.47
C LYS A 70 4.43 -24.32 -14.10
N TRP A 71 3.94 -25.55 -14.04
CA TRP A 71 4.02 -26.37 -12.84
C TRP A 71 5.46 -26.71 -12.48
N ASP A 72 5.95 -26.16 -11.37
CA ASP A 72 7.21 -26.57 -10.74
C ASP A 72 6.94 -27.32 -9.42
N GLN A 73 7.97 -27.93 -8.85
CA GLN A 73 7.87 -28.68 -7.60
C GLN A 73 7.33 -27.80 -6.46
N GLY A 74 6.28 -28.31 -5.81
CA GLY A 74 5.59 -27.65 -4.70
C GLY A 74 4.57 -26.59 -5.12
N ASP A 75 4.42 -26.32 -6.41
CA ASP A 75 3.33 -25.48 -6.88
C ASP A 75 1.99 -26.19 -6.74
N SER A 76 0.94 -25.42 -6.47
CA SER A 76 -0.40 -25.95 -6.31
C SER A 76 -1.46 -25.01 -6.85
N ALA A 77 -2.59 -25.59 -7.26
CA ALA A 77 -3.81 -24.87 -7.60
C ALA A 77 -4.97 -25.40 -6.75
N GLU A 78 -5.83 -24.49 -6.29
CA GLU A 78 -6.95 -24.75 -5.40
C GLU A 78 -8.28 -24.35 -6.04
N TRP A 79 -9.32 -25.14 -5.80
CA TRP A 79 -10.71 -24.86 -6.12
C TRP A 79 -11.61 -25.03 -4.91
N GLY A 80 -12.54 -24.11 -4.71
CA GLY A 80 -13.56 -24.24 -3.69
C GLY A 80 -14.80 -24.98 -4.21
N LEU A 81 -15.26 -25.97 -3.45
CA LEU A 81 -16.52 -26.67 -3.68
C LEU A 81 -17.52 -26.33 -2.57
N TRP A 82 -18.79 -26.26 -2.94
CA TRP A 82 -19.92 -26.26 -2.02
C TRP A 82 -20.69 -27.56 -2.16
N ILE A 83 -20.71 -28.37 -1.11
CA ILE A 83 -21.40 -29.67 -1.09
C ILE A 83 -22.60 -29.58 -0.17
N THR A 84 -23.78 -29.90 -0.68
CA THR A 84 -25.04 -29.86 0.09
C THR A 84 -25.36 -31.19 0.74
N ASN A 85 -24.98 -32.31 0.09
CA ASN A 85 -25.24 -33.66 0.57
C ASN A 85 -23.93 -34.44 0.70
N PRO A 86 -23.66 -35.08 1.87
CA PRO A 86 -22.52 -36.00 2.01
C PRO A 86 -22.63 -37.16 1.03
N GLY A 87 -21.50 -37.73 0.65
CA GLY A 87 -21.45 -38.78 -0.36
C GLY A 87 -20.09 -38.89 -1.00
N GLN A 88 -19.96 -39.88 -1.89
CA GLN A 88 -18.75 -40.02 -2.69
C GLN A 88 -18.71 -38.95 -3.78
N ILE A 89 -17.52 -38.44 -4.05
CA ILE A 89 -17.19 -37.71 -5.28
C ILE A 89 -16.07 -38.44 -6.02
N GLU A 90 -16.10 -38.32 -7.34
CA GLU A 90 -15.06 -38.81 -8.24
C GLU A 90 -14.47 -37.62 -9.00
N LEU A 91 -13.15 -37.49 -8.98
CA LEU A 91 -12.38 -36.47 -9.68
C LEU A 91 -11.69 -37.09 -10.88
N SER A 92 -12.06 -36.67 -12.09
CA SER A 92 -11.37 -37.05 -13.33
C SER A 92 -10.50 -35.89 -13.81
N VAL A 93 -9.18 -36.05 -13.68
CA VAL A 93 -8.20 -35.01 -13.99
C VAL A 93 -7.81 -35.08 -15.46
N ARG A 94 -7.94 -33.97 -16.19
CA ARG A 94 -7.55 -33.87 -17.60
C ARG A 94 -6.38 -32.95 -17.83
N MET A 95 -5.29 -33.53 -18.31
CA MET A 95 -4.02 -32.84 -18.55
C MET A 95 -3.46 -33.21 -19.91
N SER A 96 -2.51 -32.40 -20.37
CA SER A 96 -1.62 -32.65 -21.49
C SER A 96 -0.27 -32.01 -21.23
N GLY A 97 0.56 -31.91 -22.26
CA GLY A 97 1.89 -31.35 -22.16
C GLY A 97 2.89 -32.39 -21.66
N GLY A 98 3.97 -31.94 -21.05
CA GLY A 98 5.13 -32.72 -20.61
C GLY A 98 4.82 -33.81 -19.57
N SER A 99 5.79 -34.09 -18.72
CA SER A 99 5.75 -35.16 -17.73
C SER A 99 5.84 -34.63 -16.31
N GLY A 100 5.28 -35.38 -15.35
CA GLY A 100 5.34 -34.99 -13.95
C GLY A 100 4.61 -35.94 -13.02
N ARG A 101 4.78 -35.71 -11.72
CA ARG A 101 4.05 -36.39 -10.65
C ARG A 101 3.23 -35.35 -9.90
N PHE A 102 1.98 -35.70 -9.63
CA PHE A 102 1.02 -34.81 -9.01
C PHE A 102 0.26 -35.53 -7.92
N THR A 103 -0.22 -34.76 -6.96
CA THR A 103 -1.11 -35.23 -5.90
C THR A 103 -2.37 -34.38 -5.89
N ILE A 104 -3.53 -35.02 -5.98
CA ILE A 104 -4.85 -34.37 -5.84
C ILE A 104 -5.44 -34.71 -4.47
N SER A 105 -5.97 -33.71 -3.76
CA SER A 105 -6.44 -33.88 -2.38
C SER A 105 -7.71 -33.12 -2.07
N ILE A 106 -8.49 -33.66 -1.13
CA ILE A 106 -9.64 -33.01 -0.49
C ILE A 106 -9.59 -33.31 1.00
N GLY A 107 -9.36 -32.25 1.80
CA GLY A 107 -9.12 -32.40 3.24
C GLY A 107 -7.88 -33.27 3.49
N GLU A 108 -8.03 -34.31 4.32
CA GLU A 108 -6.95 -35.25 4.65
C GLU A 108 -6.81 -36.40 3.63
N GLN A 109 -7.72 -36.50 2.65
CA GLN A 109 -7.66 -37.55 1.64
C GLN A 109 -6.85 -37.05 0.43
N SER A 110 -5.97 -37.90 -0.11
CA SER A 110 -5.15 -37.57 -1.26
C SER A 110 -4.86 -38.79 -2.14
N GLU A 111 -4.67 -38.57 -3.43
CA GLU A 111 -4.23 -39.57 -4.39
C GLU A 111 -3.15 -39.01 -5.32
N SER A 112 -2.05 -39.75 -5.47
CA SER A 112 -0.94 -39.36 -6.35
C SER A 112 -1.03 -40.06 -7.69
N PHE A 113 -0.66 -39.37 -8.75
CA PHE A 113 -0.63 -39.90 -10.12
C PHE A 113 0.55 -39.35 -10.91
N SER A 114 0.83 -39.94 -12.06
CA SER A 114 1.89 -39.50 -12.97
C SER A 114 1.32 -39.09 -14.32
N LEU A 115 1.70 -37.91 -14.78
CA LEU A 115 1.47 -37.42 -16.13
C LEU A 115 2.58 -37.95 -17.06
N ARG A 116 2.17 -38.55 -18.17
CA ARG A 116 3.08 -38.87 -19.28
C ARG A 116 2.93 -37.84 -20.38
N ALA A 117 4.03 -37.53 -21.06
CA ALA A 117 4.03 -36.55 -22.13
C ALA A 117 3.01 -36.88 -23.22
N GLY A 118 2.19 -35.89 -23.59
CA GLY A 118 1.14 -36.04 -24.59
C GLY A 118 0.62 -34.71 -25.10
N SER A 119 0.39 -34.59 -26.40
CA SER A 119 -0.01 -33.33 -27.05
C SER A 119 -1.50 -33.03 -27.01
N LYS A 120 -2.34 -33.97 -26.55
CA LYS A 120 -3.79 -33.80 -26.48
C LYS A 120 -4.30 -33.97 -25.05
N PRO A 121 -5.30 -33.18 -24.63
CA PRO A 121 -5.93 -33.35 -23.32
C PRO A 121 -6.53 -34.76 -23.20
N SER A 122 -6.13 -35.48 -22.15
CA SER A 122 -6.63 -36.82 -21.85
C SER A 122 -6.91 -36.96 -20.36
N VAL A 123 -7.73 -37.94 -19.98
CA VAL A 123 -7.90 -38.26 -18.55
C VAL A 123 -6.65 -38.98 -18.09
N VAL A 124 -5.91 -38.36 -17.17
CA VAL A 124 -4.61 -38.87 -16.68
C VAL A 124 -4.72 -39.51 -15.31
N SER A 125 -5.79 -39.21 -14.57
CA SER A 125 -6.09 -39.81 -13.28
C SER A 125 -7.59 -39.71 -12.98
N THR A 126 -8.08 -40.68 -12.22
CA THR A 126 -9.41 -40.69 -11.62
C THR A 126 -9.28 -41.04 -10.15
N ALA A 127 -9.74 -40.17 -9.26
CA ALA A 127 -9.63 -40.33 -7.82
C ALA A 127 -11.00 -40.29 -7.14
N LYS A 128 -11.21 -41.12 -6.11
CA LYS A 128 -12.49 -41.20 -5.38
C LYS A 128 -12.32 -40.75 -3.93
N PHE A 129 -13.16 -39.83 -3.50
CA PHE A 129 -13.12 -39.27 -2.16
C PHE A 129 -14.48 -39.36 -1.48
N GLN A 130 -14.50 -39.60 -0.18
CA GLN A 130 -15.73 -39.59 0.62
C GLN A 130 -15.90 -38.23 1.29
N ILE A 131 -17.00 -37.53 1.01
CA ILE A 131 -17.38 -36.31 1.71
C ILE A 131 -18.28 -36.67 2.89
N ALA A 132 -17.82 -36.36 4.11
CA ALA A 132 -18.52 -36.71 5.34
C ALA A 132 -19.56 -35.66 5.78
N LYS A 133 -19.35 -34.38 5.45
CA LYS A 133 -20.18 -33.26 5.92
C LYS A 133 -20.52 -32.29 4.78
N PRO A 134 -21.73 -31.70 4.79
CA PRO A 134 -22.04 -30.57 3.92
C PRO A 134 -21.14 -29.37 4.21
N GLY A 135 -21.12 -28.42 3.27
CA GLY A 135 -20.42 -27.14 3.39
C GLY A 135 -19.30 -26.98 2.37
N ARG A 136 -18.36 -26.08 2.71
CA ARG A 136 -17.20 -25.77 1.87
C ARG A 136 -16.15 -26.86 1.97
N HIS A 137 -15.64 -27.29 0.81
CA HIS A 137 -14.46 -28.15 0.67
C HIS A 137 -13.48 -27.50 -0.32
N SER A 138 -12.21 -27.86 -0.25
CA SER A 138 -11.20 -27.44 -1.23
C SER A 138 -10.65 -28.66 -1.96
N VAL A 139 -10.60 -28.58 -3.29
CA VAL A 139 -9.81 -29.50 -4.13
C VAL A 139 -8.48 -28.84 -4.38
N ILE A 140 -7.39 -29.53 -4.08
CA ILE A 140 -6.02 -29.02 -4.31
C ILE A 140 -5.30 -29.99 -5.22
N LEU A 141 -4.68 -29.48 -6.29
CA LEU A 141 -3.73 -30.21 -7.10
C LEU A 141 -2.34 -29.67 -6.85
N THR A 142 -1.41 -30.51 -6.41
CA THR A 142 -0.02 -30.16 -6.13
C THR A 142 0.92 -30.87 -7.10
N CYS A 143 1.92 -30.16 -7.61
CA CYS A 143 3.01 -30.74 -8.38
C CYS A 143 4.10 -31.25 -7.43
N ASP A 144 4.33 -32.56 -7.44
CA ASP A 144 5.40 -33.20 -6.67
C ASP A 144 6.74 -33.20 -7.44
N GLY A 145 6.72 -32.73 -8.69
CA GLY A 145 7.84 -32.59 -9.62
C GLY A 145 7.39 -32.73 -11.07
N SER A 146 7.80 -31.81 -11.95
CA SER A 146 7.47 -31.82 -13.38
C SER A 146 8.64 -31.30 -14.22
N ASP A 147 8.62 -31.57 -15.53
CA ASP A 147 9.53 -30.97 -16.52
C ASP A 147 9.10 -29.56 -16.98
N ASN A 148 8.21 -28.90 -16.22
CA ASN A 148 7.58 -27.61 -16.51
C ASN A 148 6.71 -27.55 -17.78
N GLY A 149 6.54 -28.67 -18.49
CA GLY A 149 5.73 -28.75 -19.70
C GLY A 149 4.28 -29.14 -19.45
N ALA A 150 3.89 -29.48 -18.21
CA ALA A 150 2.55 -29.94 -17.90
C ALA A 150 1.49 -28.84 -18.03
N GLU A 151 0.32 -29.21 -18.54
CA GLU A 151 -0.84 -28.33 -18.69
C GLU A 151 -2.07 -28.98 -18.07
N LEU A 152 -2.67 -28.32 -17.08
CA LEU A 152 -3.99 -28.72 -16.56
C LEU A 152 -5.09 -28.03 -17.36
N HIS A 153 -6.00 -28.80 -17.93
CA HIS A 153 -7.14 -28.26 -18.68
C HIS A 153 -8.36 -28.09 -17.78
N TRP A 154 -8.83 -29.18 -17.16
CA TRP A 154 -9.87 -29.14 -16.12
C TRP A 154 -9.91 -30.43 -15.30
N ILE A 155 -10.62 -30.38 -14.18
CA ILE A 155 -10.99 -31.55 -13.38
C ILE A 155 -12.51 -31.68 -13.42
N GLU A 156 -13.02 -32.83 -13.85
CA GLU A 156 -14.45 -33.13 -13.76
C GLU A 156 -14.76 -33.77 -12.40
N VAL A 157 -15.75 -33.22 -11.70
CA VAL A 157 -16.27 -33.74 -10.42
C VAL A 157 -17.64 -34.36 -10.67
N SER A 158 -17.80 -35.61 -10.28
CA SER A 158 -19.07 -36.35 -10.40
C SER A 158 -19.33 -37.19 -9.16
N GLY A 159 -20.46 -37.91 -9.14
CA GLY A 159 -20.88 -38.77 -8.02
C GLY A 159 -21.97 -38.14 -7.15
N PRO A 160 -22.53 -38.92 -6.19
CA PRO A 160 -23.72 -38.51 -5.45
C PRO A 160 -23.61 -37.16 -4.73
N ALA A 161 -22.44 -36.83 -4.18
CA ALA A 161 -22.24 -35.54 -3.49
C ALA A 161 -22.10 -34.34 -4.45
N ALA A 162 -21.76 -34.57 -5.74
CA ALA A 162 -21.65 -33.52 -6.74
C ALA A 162 -23.00 -33.12 -7.36
N GLU A 163 -24.02 -33.99 -7.31
CA GLU A 163 -25.29 -33.82 -8.02
C GLU A 163 -26.01 -32.49 -7.70
N SER A 164 -25.92 -32.07 -6.44
CA SER A 164 -26.52 -30.84 -5.91
C SER A 164 -25.46 -29.87 -5.38
N GLY A 165 -24.20 -30.08 -5.77
CA GLY A 165 -23.07 -29.26 -5.40
C GLY A 165 -22.90 -28.03 -6.30
N GLY A 166 -21.93 -27.20 -5.94
CA GLY A 166 -21.52 -26.04 -6.72
C GLY A 166 -20.04 -25.73 -6.58
N VAL A 167 -19.54 -24.87 -7.45
CA VAL A 167 -18.19 -24.32 -7.37
C VAL A 167 -18.25 -22.95 -6.73
N LEU A 168 -17.40 -22.73 -5.74
CA LEU A 168 -17.26 -21.42 -5.10
C LEU A 168 -16.57 -20.44 -6.04
N ARG A 169 -17.06 -19.21 -6.07
CA ARG A 169 -16.53 -18.15 -6.91
C ARG A 169 -16.01 -17.00 -6.05
N LYS A 170 -14.83 -16.50 -6.42
CA LYS A 170 -14.22 -15.29 -5.88
C LYS A 170 -13.48 -14.58 -7.01
N ARG A 171 -13.26 -13.28 -6.85
CA ARG A 171 -12.42 -12.51 -7.79
C ARG A 171 -10.99 -13.03 -7.76
N TRP A 172 -10.30 -13.05 -8.89
CA TRP A 172 -8.96 -13.67 -9.06
C TRP A 172 -7.97 -13.25 -7.97
N ARG A 173 -7.93 -11.96 -7.64
CA ARG A 173 -7.20 -11.37 -6.52
C ARG A 173 -8.19 -10.70 -5.57
N PRO A 174 -7.85 -10.58 -4.28
CA PRO A 174 -8.64 -9.79 -3.36
C PRO A 174 -8.85 -8.37 -3.91
N ALA A 175 -10.10 -7.89 -3.91
CA ALA A 175 -10.36 -6.48 -4.19
C ALA A 175 -9.85 -5.63 -3.01
N ALA A 176 -9.32 -4.44 -3.28
CA ALA A 176 -8.72 -3.62 -2.23
C ALA A 176 -9.73 -3.24 -1.13
N ALA A 177 -9.38 -3.46 0.13
CA ALA A 177 -10.16 -3.02 1.28
C ALA A 177 -9.69 -1.63 1.71
N HIS A 178 -10.60 -0.67 1.85
CA HIS A 178 -10.27 0.72 2.20
C HIS A 178 -10.91 1.11 3.53
N THR A 179 -10.22 1.97 4.27
CA THR A 179 -10.76 2.58 5.49
C THR A 179 -10.15 3.95 5.76
N ARG A 180 -10.80 4.68 6.66
CA ARG A 180 -10.34 5.94 7.25
C ARG A 180 -10.49 5.85 8.76
N PHE A 181 -9.56 6.47 9.47
CA PHE A 181 -9.59 6.52 10.92
C PHE A 181 -9.98 7.91 11.41
N SER A 182 -10.69 7.96 12.54
CA SER A 182 -11.09 9.21 13.19
C SER A 182 -11.12 9.05 14.71
N SER A 183 -11.23 10.18 15.40
CA SER A 183 -11.44 10.22 16.85
C SER A 183 -12.89 10.59 17.17
N SER A 184 -13.50 9.89 18.12
CA SER A 184 -14.83 10.15 18.63
C SER A 184 -14.96 11.48 19.40
N ARG A 185 -13.83 12.04 19.84
CA ARG A 185 -13.77 13.25 20.68
C ARG A 185 -13.81 14.56 19.89
N SER A 186 -13.90 14.50 18.55
CA SER A 186 -13.99 15.66 17.65
C SER A 186 -12.92 16.74 17.94
N PRO A 187 -11.63 16.44 17.68
CA PRO A 187 -10.54 17.37 17.98
C PRO A 187 -10.66 18.70 17.23
N ASP A 188 -10.09 19.76 17.81
CA ASP A 188 -9.98 21.10 17.21
C ASP A 188 -8.95 21.10 16.07
N LYS A 189 -9.33 20.46 14.95
CA LYS A 189 -8.52 20.24 13.74
C LYS A 189 -7.23 19.47 14.00
N VAL A 190 -7.07 18.33 13.33
CA VAL A 190 -5.85 17.54 13.44
C VAL A 190 -4.69 18.19 12.67
N ARG A 191 -3.53 18.30 13.32
CA ARG A 191 -2.27 18.79 12.71
C ARG A 191 -1.18 17.73 12.64
N LEU A 192 -1.27 16.71 13.48
CA LEU A 192 -0.34 15.60 13.46
C LEU A 192 -1.08 14.31 13.78
N TRP A 193 -0.70 13.22 13.14
CA TRP A 193 -1.11 11.89 13.56
C TRP A 193 0.10 10.99 13.70
N VAL A 194 -0.03 10.00 14.60
CA VAL A 194 0.90 8.88 14.75
C VAL A 194 0.12 7.59 14.56
N MET A 195 0.62 6.70 13.70
CA MET A 195 -0.01 5.42 13.38
C MET A 195 1.03 4.31 13.50
N GLU A 196 0.68 3.29 14.27
CA GLU A 196 1.35 1.99 14.25
C GLU A 196 0.67 1.08 13.25
N MET A 197 1.49 0.37 12.49
CA MET A 197 1.07 -0.65 11.53
C MET A 197 1.72 -1.97 11.90
N ASP A 198 0.93 -3.04 11.91
CA ASP A 198 1.35 -4.40 12.27
C ASP A 198 0.75 -5.40 11.26
N ALA A 199 1.55 -5.76 10.26
CA ALA A 199 1.15 -6.72 9.23
C ALA A 199 0.99 -8.10 9.87
N VAL A 200 -0.15 -8.75 9.62
CA VAL A 200 -0.35 -10.12 10.08
C VAL A 200 0.39 -11.06 9.12
N PRO A 201 1.32 -11.90 9.61
CA PRO A 201 2.08 -12.82 8.76
C PRO A 201 1.14 -13.78 8.04
N GLY A 202 1.46 -14.05 6.78
CA GLY A 202 0.78 -15.03 5.96
C GLY A 202 1.70 -15.58 4.88
N ASP A 203 1.12 -16.31 3.93
CA ASP A 203 1.90 -17.00 2.89
C ASP A 203 2.14 -16.13 1.63
N LEU A 204 1.47 -14.99 1.54
CA LEU A 204 1.45 -14.17 0.33
C LEU A 204 1.47 -12.68 0.68
N ASP A 205 2.13 -11.91 -0.17
CA ASP A 205 2.37 -10.48 0.00
C ASP A 205 1.12 -9.62 -0.21
N PHE A 206 1.20 -8.36 0.25
CA PHE A 206 0.20 -7.35 0.01
C PHE A 206 0.78 -5.93 0.17
N TYR A 207 0.15 -4.98 -0.50
CA TYR A 207 0.47 -3.56 -0.43
C TYR A 207 -0.50 -2.86 0.53
N CYS A 208 0.04 -2.14 1.51
CA CYS A 208 -0.76 -1.49 2.53
C CYS A 208 -0.14 -0.15 2.98
N PRO A 209 -0.22 0.90 2.14
CA PRO A 209 0.24 2.22 2.53
C PRO A 209 -0.79 2.92 3.42
N ILE A 210 -0.36 3.98 4.10
CA ILE A 210 -1.26 4.98 4.65
C ILE A 210 -1.73 5.91 3.53
N THR A 211 -3.02 6.20 3.50
CA THR A 211 -3.61 7.20 2.61
C THR A 211 -3.67 8.56 3.32
N THR A 212 -3.27 9.60 2.59
CA THR A 212 -3.11 10.97 3.10
C THR A 212 -3.66 11.98 2.08
N PRO A 213 -3.86 13.26 2.45
CA PRO A 213 -4.33 14.29 1.51
C PRO A 213 -3.49 14.47 0.25
N PHE A 214 -2.20 14.09 0.29
CA PHE A 214 -1.30 14.27 -0.83
C PHE A 214 -1.00 12.99 -1.64
N GLY A 215 -1.47 11.83 -1.18
CA GLY A 215 -1.23 10.54 -1.82
C GLY A 215 -0.95 9.43 -0.81
N TYR A 216 -0.07 8.51 -1.21
CA TYR A 216 0.31 7.35 -0.40
C TYR A 216 1.57 7.60 0.40
N TYR A 217 1.62 7.00 1.58
CA TYR A 217 2.60 7.28 2.61
C TYR A 217 3.02 6.01 3.35
N GLY A 218 4.31 5.89 3.62
CA GLY A 218 4.86 4.80 4.43
C GLY A 218 5.49 3.66 3.63
N PRO A 219 5.92 2.59 4.31
CA PRO A 219 6.62 1.47 3.70
C PRO A 219 5.66 0.45 3.08
N THR A 220 6.23 -0.63 2.54
CA THR A 220 5.49 -1.82 2.09
C THR A 220 5.83 -3.02 2.99
N TRP A 221 5.09 -4.12 2.82
CA TRP A 221 5.18 -5.29 3.68
C TRP A 221 5.43 -6.56 2.86
N ALA A 222 6.27 -7.44 3.38
CA ALA A 222 6.48 -8.78 2.85
C ALA A 222 5.38 -9.73 3.34
N ALA A 223 5.30 -10.91 2.71
CA ALA A 223 4.31 -11.95 3.03
C ALA A 223 4.37 -12.39 4.51
N ASP A 224 5.58 -12.54 5.04
CA ASP A 224 5.84 -12.92 6.43
C ASP A 224 5.53 -11.80 7.45
N GLY A 225 4.98 -10.68 6.98
CA GLY A 225 4.64 -9.52 7.80
C GLY A 225 5.82 -8.62 8.12
N THR A 226 7.01 -8.87 7.60
CA THR A 226 8.15 -7.96 7.80
C THR A 226 8.01 -6.70 6.95
N VAL A 227 8.39 -5.56 7.53
CA VAL A 227 8.42 -4.28 6.80
C VAL A 227 9.57 -4.28 5.79
N ASN A 228 9.29 -3.85 4.56
CA ASN A 228 10.31 -3.65 3.54
C ASN A 228 11.16 -2.41 3.83
N THR A 229 12.27 -2.26 3.13
CA THR A 229 13.27 -1.22 3.41
C THR A 229 12.88 0.17 2.91
N SER A 230 12.05 0.22 1.87
CA SER A 230 11.71 1.42 1.13
C SER A 230 10.52 2.14 1.72
N PHE A 231 10.40 3.43 1.40
CA PHE A 231 9.42 4.31 2.02
C PHE A 231 8.85 5.26 0.98
N ASN A 232 7.52 5.33 0.88
CA ASN A 232 6.83 6.21 -0.06
C ASN A 232 6.52 7.57 0.60
N PHE A 233 6.92 8.64 -0.09
CA PHE A 233 6.47 10.01 0.12
C PHE A 233 6.53 10.71 -1.23
N SER A 234 5.37 10.80 -1.89
CA SER A 234 5.25 11.33 -3.25
C SER A 234 4.21 12.46 -3.26
N LEU A 235 4.61 13.64 -3.72
CA LEU A 235 3.75 14.80 -3.85
C LEU A 235 3.51 15.11 -5.32
N TRP A 236 2.28 14.88 -5.79
CA TRP A 236 1.87 15.19 -7.16
C TRP A 236 1.76 16.70 -7.38
N SER A 237 2.31 17.16 -8.50
CA SER A 237 2.17 18.52 -9.04
C SER A 237 1.06 18.60 -10.10
N PHE A 238 1.08 17.74 -11.12
CA PHE A 238 0.07 17.75 -12.20
C PHE A 238 -0.11 16.38 -12.86
N ALA A 239 -1.24 16.20 -13.56
CA ALA A 239 -1.62 14.92 -14.16
C ALA A 239 -0.82 14.57 -15.42
N ARG A 240 -0.77 13.28 -15.77
CA ARG A 240 -0.11 12.80 -17.00
C ARG A 240 -0.73 13.46 -18.23
N GLY A 241 0.13 14.02 -19.09
CA GLY A 241 -0.28 14.67 -20.34
C GLY A 241 -0.86 16.09 -20.17
N ALA A 242 -0.92 16.61 -18.94
CA ALA A 242 -1.24 18.02 -18.71
C ALA A 242 -0.01 18.91 -18.97
N ALA A 243 -0.25 20.17 -19.34
CA ALA A 243 0.81 21.17 -19.40
C ALA A 243 1.34 21.47 -17.99
N GLU A 244 2.65 21.73 -17.89
CA GLU A 244 3.27 22.17 -16.64
C GLU A 244 2.64 23.49 -16.19
N PRO A 245 2.12 23.58 -14.95
CA PRO A 245 1.55 24.82 -14.43
C PRO A 245 2.68 25.82 -14.09
N PRO A 246 2.35 27.08 -13.76
CA PRO A 246 3.31 28.04 -13.22
C PRO A 246 4.12 27.46 -12.06
N ILE A 247 5.38 27.90 -11.92
CA ILE A 247 6.34 27.28 -11.00
C ILE A 247 5.80 27.25 -9.57
N GLU A 248 5.15 28.32 -9.12
CA GLU A 248 4.55 28.49 -7.79
C GLU A 248 3.37 27.55 -7.50
N GLN A 249 2.94 26.74 -8.47
CA GLN A 249 1.90 25.72 -8.31
C GLN A 249 2.48 24.30 -8.26
N LEU A 250 3.80 24.15 -8.43
CA LEU A 250 4.46 22.86 -8.35
C LEU A 250 4.60 22.43 -6.88
N SER A 251 4.41 21.14 -6.62
CA SER A 251 4.85 20.56 -5.36
C SER A 251 6.37 20.46 -5.34
N HIS A 252 6.99 20.73 -4.20
CA HIS A 252 8.45 20.67 -4.04
C HIS A 252 8.85 20.15 -2.66
N LEU A 253 10.06 19.62 -2.53
CA LEU A 253 10.58 19.11 -1.26
C LEU A 253 11.41 20.17 -0.53
N LEU A 254 11.17 20.37 0.76
CA LEU A 254 11.92 21.30 1.59
C LEU A 254 13.03 20.64 2.40
N ALA A 255 12.90 19.36 2.74
CA ALA A 255 13.94 18.64 3.46
C ALA A 255 13.91 17.14 3.21
N VAL A 256 15.06 16.49 3.44
CA VAL A 256 15.21 15.04 3.49
C VAL A 256 16.10 14.66 4.67
N GLY A 257 15.70 13.69 5.48
CA GLY A 257 16.38 13.32 6.73
C GLY A 257 17.58 12.37 6.57
N ASN A 258 18.26 12.46 5.43
CA ASN A 258 19.51 11.75 5.16
C ASN A 258 20.40 12.59 4.21
N PRO A 259 21.67 12.88 4.58
CA PRO A 259 22.58 13.67 3.75
C PRO A 259 22.95 13.04 2.39
N GLU A 260 22.76 11.74 2.23
CA GLU A 260 23.06 11.03 0.97
C GLU A 260 21.83 10.86 0.08
N ALA A 261 20.63 11.17 0.60
CA ALA A 261 19.39 11.09 -0.18
C ALA A 261 19.25 12.26 -1.16
N SER A 262 18.48 12.04 -2.23
CA SER A 262 18.28 13.01 -3.31
C SER A 262 16.88 13.62 -3.31
N PHE A 263 16.80 14.91 -3.63
CA PHE A 263 15.56 15.57 -4.05
C PHE A 263 15.32 15.22 -5.53
N ASP A 264 14.22 14.56 -5.86
CA ASP A 264 13.94 14.12 -7.22
C ASP A 264 12.42 14.11 -7.52
N GLY A 265 12.02 13.60 -8.68
CA GLY A 265 10.64 13.49 -9.12
C GLY A 265 10.25 12.18 -9.80
N PHE A 266 9.04 12.20 -10.35
CA PHE A 266 8.44 11.15 -11.17
C PHE A 266 7.53 11.78 -12.24
N ASP A 267 7.31 11.08 -13.36
CA ASP A 267 6.54 11.58 -14.53
C ASP A 267 5.62 10.53 -15.21
N HIS A 268 5.80 9.23 -14.94
CA HIS A 268 5.09 8.13 -15.61
C HIS A 268 3.56 8.06 -15.38
N GLU A 269 3.06 8.55 -14.24
CA GLU A 269 1.63 8.60 -13.87
C GLU A 269 1.11 10.03 -13.64
N GLY A 270 1.87 11.01 -14.14
CA GLY A 270 1.77 12.42 -13.74
C GLY A 270 3.09 12.87 -13.15
N THR A 271 3.24 14.18 -12.97
CA THR A 271 4.50 14.79 -12.54
C THR A 271 4.43 15.21 -11.09
N GLY A 272 5.48 14.92 -10.32
CA GLY A 272 5.58 15.31 -8.92
C GLY A 272 6.99 15.10 -8.35
N VAL A 273 7.12 15.29 -7.04
CA VAL A 273 8.39 15.15 -6.31
C VAL A 273 8.38 13.96 -5.37
N LYS A 274 9.56 13.35 -5.18
CA LYS A 274 9.81 12.22 -4.27
C LYS A 274 11.26 12.20 -3.81
N ILE A 275 11.49 11.55 -2.67
CA ILE A 275 12.85 11.30 -2.17
C ILE A 275 13.40 10.04 -2.84
N ARG A 276 14.71 10.03 -3.15
CA ARG A 276 15.43 8.87 -3.69
C ARG A 276 16.74 8.60 -2.95
N ASP A 277 17.34 7.47 -3.30
CA ASP A 277 18.67 7.03 -2.83
C ASP A 277 18.73 6.82 -1.33
N TRP A 278 17.60 6.43 -0.73
CA TRP A 278 17.53 6.12 0.69
C TRP A 278 16.50 5.04 1.01
N GLU A 279 16.98 4.02 1.71
CA GLU A 279 16.22 2.91 2.27
C GLU A 279 16.17 3.07 3.80
N PRO A 280 15.23 3.87 4.37
CA PRO A 280 15.23 4.24 5.79
C PRO A 280 15.08 3.07 6.74
N LEU A 281 14.45 1.97 6.30
CA LEU A 281 14.18 0.79 7.11
C LEU A 281 15.17 -0.36 6.84
N LEU A 282 16.22 -0.13 6.05
CA LEU A 282 17.29 -1.11 5.87
C LEU A 282 17.98 -1.41 7.21
N GLY A 283 18.01 -2.69 7.60
CA GLY A 283 18.52 -3.14 8.89
C GLY A 283 17.54 -3.01 10.05
N ARG A 284 16.31 -2.55 9.77
CA ARG A 284 15.22 -2.32 10.75
C ARG A 284 13.98 -3.15 10.44
N GLN A 285 14.13 -4.25 9.72
CA GLN A 285 13.02 -5.12 9.34
C GLN A 285 12.43 -5.80 10.57
N GLY A 286 11.15 -5.54 10.82
CA GLY A 286 10.34 -6.16 11.85
C GLY A 286 8.88 -6.13 11.46
N GLN A 287 8.01 -6.70 12.29
CA GLN A 287 6.58 -6.82 11.99
C GLN A 287 5.79 -5.52 12.23
N ARG A 288 6.39 -4.55 12.92
CA ARG A 288 5.74 -3.31 13.33
C ARG A 288 6.53 -2.11 12.87
N GLN A 289 5.81 -1.11 12.37
CA GLN A 289 6.38 0.19 12.06
C GLN A 289 5.46 1.30 12.54
N THR A 290 6.06 2.27 13.25
CA THR A 290 5.38 3.48 13.72
C THR A 290 5.75 4.64 12.82
N LEU A 291 4.74 5.36 12.34
CA LEU A 291 4.85 6.47 11.41
C LEU A 291 4.17 7.70 11.99
N ALA A 292 4.64 8.88 11.60
CA ALA A 292 3.98 10.13 11.92
C ALA A 292 3.95 11.07 10.73
N LEU A 293 2.84 11.80 10.60
CA LEU A 293 2.70 12.86 9.63
C LEU A 293 2.17 14.11 10.31
N ARG A 294 2.87 15.22 10.10
CA ARG A 294 2.45 16.56 10.51
C ARG A 294 2.10 17.39 9.27
N VAL A 295 1.16 18.31 9.41
CA VAL A 295 0.87 19.32 8.41
C VAL A 295 0.82 20.72 9.04
N GLU A 296 1.38 21.67 8.32
CA GLU A 296 1.24 23.10 8.56
C GLU A 296 0.56 23.73 7.34
N PRO A 297 -0.75 24.03 7.42
CA PRO A 297 -1.46 24.69 6.33
C PRO A 297 -0.96 26.13 6.16
N GLY A 298 -0.60 26.51 4.94
CA GLY A 298 -0.18 27.85 4.57
C GLY A 298 -1.08 28.47 3.50
N GLU A 299 -0.79 29.70 3.10
CA GLU A 299 -1.61 30.43 2.11
C GLU A 299 -1.57 29.77 0.72
N VAL A 300 -0.38 29.44 0.24
CA VAL A 300 -0.14 28.84 -1.10
C VAL A 300 0.01 27.32 -1.04
N TYR A 301 0.66 26.84 0.02
CA TYR A 301 1.01 25.44 0.19
C TYR A 301 0.53 24.91 1.53
N ASP A 302 0.15 23.64 1.57
CA ASP A 302 0.19 22.87 2.81
C ASP A 302 1.55 22.18 2.91
N THR A 303 2.25 22.39 4.03
CA THR A 303 3.58 21.82 4.27
C THR A 303 3.45 20.54 5.08
N TYR A 304 3.91 19.42 4.52
CA TYR A 304 3.82 18.11 5.15
C TYR A 304 5.18 17.64 5.64
N PHE A 305 5.24 17.16 6.88
CA PHE A 305 6.44 16.62 7.50
C PHE A 305 6.22 15.14 7.83
N SER A 306 7.06 14.28 7.28
CA SER A 306 6.99 12.84 7.42
C SER A 306 8.07 12.33 8.36
N TYR A 307 7.69 11.42 9.26
CA TYR A 307 8.62 10.79 10.20
C TYR A 307 8.38 9.29 10.30
N PHE A 308 9.44 8.55 10.61
CA PHE A 308 9.37 7.16 11.02
C PHE A 308 10.10 6.97 12.34
N TYR A 309 9.61 6.05 13.17
CA TYR A 309 10.29 5.70 14.40
C TYR A 309 11.34 4.61 14.10
N ALA A 310 12.60 4.92 14.38
CA ALA A 310 13.72 3.98 14.24
C ALA A 310 13.84 3.18 15.53
N ASN A 311 13.21 2.00 15.57
CA ASN A 311 13.11 1.17 16.79
C ASN A 311 14.47 0.76 17.38
N ASP A 312 15.48 0.56 16.53
CA ASP A 312 16.86 0.26 16.89
C ASP A 312 17.56 1.45 17.59
N GLU A 313 17.29 2.67 17.12
CA GLU A 313 17.82 3.92 17.69
C GLU A 313 16.95 4.46 18.85
N LYS A 314 15.74 3.92 19.02
CA LYS A 314 14.71 4.40 19.95
C LYS A 314 14.42 5.89 19.83
N ARG A 315 14.36 6.39 18.58
CA ARG A 315 14.07 7.79 18.29
C ARG A 315 13.28 7.97 17.00
N TRP A 316 12.60 9.10 16.89
CA TRP A 316 12.05 9.56 15.61
C TRP A 316 13.15 10.02 14.67
N ARG A 317 12.95 9.76 13.37
CA ARG A 317 13.73 10.33 12.29
C ARG A 317 12.81 11.03 11.29
N LEU A 318 13.23 12.20 10.84
CA LEU A 318 12.60 12.86 9.70
C LEU A 318 12.85 12.00 8.45
N PHE A 319 11.81 11.71 7.67
CA PHE A 319 12.01 11.17 6.33
C PHE A 319 12.10 12.32 5.33
N GLY A 320 11.10 13.21 5.34
CA GLY A 320 11.03 14.28 4.36
C GLY A 320 10.04 15.36 4.72
N VAL A 321 10.22 16.52 4.11
CA VAL A 321 9.29 17.65 4.18
C VAL A 321 8.98 18.09 2.76
N GLY A 322 7.71 18.37 2.47
CA GLY A 322 7.35 18.91 1.17
C GLY A 322 6.11 19.77 1.18
N ASN A 323 6.11 20.73 0.27
CA ASN A 323 4.99 21.63 0.02
C ASN A 323 4.12 21.05 -1.08
N LYS A 324 2.82 21.01 -0.81
CA LYS A 324 1.80 20.72 -1.82
C LYS A 324 0.98 21.97 -2.08
N TYR A 325 0.91 22.39 -3.34
CA TYR A 325 0.08 23.53 -3.73
C TYR A 325 -1.38 23.25 -3.38
N ASN A 326 -2.02 24.18 -2.68
CA ASN A 326 -3.37 24.00 -2.14
C ASN A 326 -4.46 24.75 -2.93
N GLY A 327 -4.08 25.50 -3.97
CA GLY A 327 -5.04 26.22 -4.81
C GLY A 327 -5.83 27.30 -4.07
N GLY A 328 -5.24 27.91 -3.04
CA GLY A 328 -5.90 28.89 -2.17
C GLY A 328 -6.89 28.26 -1.18
N LYS A 329 -6.79 26.94 -0.95
CA LYS A 329 -7.65 26.20 -0.02
C LYS A 329 -6.81 25.42 0.99
N PRO A 330 -6.30 26.10 2.04
CA PRO A 330 -5.49 25.46 3.06
C PRO A 330 -6.23 24.30 3.74
N LEU A 331 -5.51 23.23 4.06
CA LEU A 331 -6.09 22.03 4.64
C LEU A 331 -6.73 22.32 6.01
N GLN A 332 -8.03 22.07 6.12
CA GLN A 332 -8.75 22.33 7.36
C GLN A 332 -8.33 21.40 8.49
N SER A 333 -8.22 20.10 8.22
CA SER A 333 -7.79 19.09 9.19
C SER A 333 -7.06 17.97 8.46
N LEU A 334 -5.93 17.53 9.03
CA LEU A 334 -5.23 16.35 8.55
C LEU A 334 -6.10 15.11 8.76
N TRP A 335 -6.16 14.24 7.75
CA TRP A 335 -6.85 12.96 7.84
C TRP A 335 -5.90 11.82 7.55
N VAL A 336 -6.26 10.64 8.05
CA VAL A 336 -5.48 9.43 7.89
C VAL A 336 -6.41 8.27 7.52
N GLY A 337 -6.03 7.52 6.51
CA GLY A 337 -6.67 6.26 6.14
C GLY A 337 -5.64 5.22 5.74
N SER A 338 -6.12 4.09 5.28
CA SER A 338 -5.27 3.05 4.70
C SER A 338 -6.09 2.14 3.81
N PHE A 339 -5.41 1.28 3.05
CA PHE A 339 -6.04 0.17 2.36
C PHE A 339 -5.15 -1.06 2.39
N VAL A 340 -5.76 -2.23 2.21
CA VAL A 340 -5.07 -3.50 1.98
C VAL A 340 -5.37 -3.91 0.54
N GLU A 341 -4.35 -3.90 -0.30
CA GLU A 341 -4.44 -4.28 -1.71
C GLU A 341 -3.46 -5.40 -2.06
N VAL A 342 -3.87 -6.25 -3.00
CA VAL A 342 -2.98 -7.18 -3.68
C VAL A 342 -2.94 -6.77 -5.14
N PRO A 343 -1.88 -6.14 -5.69
CA PRO A 343 -1.81 -5.80 -7.11
C PRO A 343 -1.53 -7.05 -7.96
N GLY A 344 -1.87 -7.00 -9.25
CA GLY A 344 -1.48 -8.05 -10.20
C GLY A 344 -2.60 -8.52 -11.14
N PRO A 345 -2.24 -9.13 -12.28
CA PRO A 345 -3.19 -9.49 -13.31
C PRO A 345 -3.80 -10.90 -13.08
N PRO A 346 -4.96 -11.20 -13.70
CA PRO A 346 -5.72 -12.44 -13.48
C PRO A 346 -5.02 -13.72 -13.92
N GLN A 347 -4.01 -13.66 -14.79
CA GLN A 347 -3.30 -14.86 -15.22
C GLN A 347 -2.43 -15.48 -14.12
N ASN A 348 -1.88 -14.71 -13.18
CA ASN A 348 -0.90 -15.22 -12.20
C ASN A 348 -1.16 -14.77 -10.76
N GLN A 349 -1.84 -13.64 -10.53
CA GLN A 349 -2.22 -13.20 -9.17
C GLN A 349 -3.52 -13.84 -8.71
N ARG A 350 -3.65 -15.17 -8.81
CA ARG A 350 -4.89 -15.89 -8.50
C ARG A 350 -5.04 -16.16 -7.00
N SER A 351 -4.96 -15.13 -6.16
CA SER A 351 -4.91 -15.27 -4.69
C SER A 351 -6.19 -14.83 -3.96
N GLY A 352 -7.32 -14.66 -4.66
CA GLY A 352 -8.59 -14.15 -4.11
C GLY A 352 -9.15 -14.90 -2.91
N ALA A 353 -8.93 -16.21 -2.85
CA ALA A 353 -9.35 -17.08 -1.75
C ALA A 353 -8.48 -16.93 -0.48
N TRP A 354 -7.39 -16.17 -0.54
CA TRP A 354 -6.40 -16.04 0.54
C TRP A 354 -6.51 -14.67 1.21
N GLU A 355 -6.54 -14.68 2.53
CA GLU A 355 -6.74 -13.46 3.31
C GLU A 355 -5.45 -12.62 3.40
N ARG A 356 -5.62 -11.30 3.47
CA ARG A 356 -4.57 -10.33 3.82
C ARG A 356 -5.09 -9.44 4.91
N ARG A 357 -4.32 -9.27 5.98
CA ARG A 357 -4.77 -8.52 7.15
C ARG A 357 -3.67 -7.59 7.64
N MET A 358 -4.04 -6.34 7.87
CA MET A 358 -3.22 -5.34 8.56
C MET A 358 -3.92 -4.94 9.85
N ARG A 359 -3.13 -4.68 10.89
CA ARG A 359 -3.59 -4.10 12.15
C ARG A 359 -3.11 -2.67 12.32
N TYR A 360 -3.92 -1.86 12.98
CA TYR A 360 -3.67 -0.44 13.20
C TYR A 360 -4.00 0.00 14.62
N ARG A 361 -3.20 0.92 15.13
CA ARG A 361 -3.48 1.69 16.34
C ARG A 361 -2.84 3.07 16.16
N GLY A 362 -3.49 4.13 16.60
CA GLY A 362 -2.97 5.46 16.37
C GLY A 362 -3.63 6.56 17.18
N TRP A 363 -3.05 7.75 17.06
CA TRP A 363 -3.42 8.93 17.80
C TRP A 363 -3.27 10.17 16.93
N VAL A 364 -4.01 11.20 17.30
CA VAL A 364 -3.99 12.51 16.64
C VAL A 364 -3.68 13.59 17.66
N MET A 365 -2.94 14.59 17.22
CA MET A 365 -2.72 15.85 17.93
C MET A 365 -3.47 16.97 17.20
N ASP A 366 -4.26 17.72 17.95
CA ASP A 366 -5.00 18.88 17.43
C ASP A 366 -4.12 20.13 17.34
N GLU A 367 -4.69 21.24 16.84
CA GLU A 367 -3.95 22.49 16.68
C GLU A 367 -3.60 23.18 18.01
N LYS A 368 -4.18 22.74 19.13
CA LYS A 368 -3.88 23.19 20.49
C LYS A 368 -2.82 22.31 21.17
N GLY A 369 -2.33 21.28 20.48
CA GLY A 369 -1.36 20.32 21.03
C GLY A 369 -1.98 19.22 21.91
N ALA A 370 -3.31 19.10 21.94
CA ALA A 370 -3.98 18.06 22.71
C ALA A 370 -4.05 16.75 21.92
N TRP A 371 -3.89 15.62 22.63
CA TRP A 371 -3.82 14.28 22.05
C TRP A 371 -5.11 13.49 22.24
N TYR A 372 -5.51 12.76 21.19
CA TYR A 372 -6.72 11.94 21.17
C TYR A 372 -6.44 10.60 20.47
N PRO A 373 -7.05 9.49 20.91
CA PRO A 373 -6.95 8.23 20.20
C PRO A 373 -7.72 8.29 18.87
N LEU A 374 -7.19 7.61 17.86
CA LEU A 374 -7.98 7.16 16.72
C LEU A 374 -8.75 5.93 17.18
N ASP A 375 -10.03 6.13 17.52
CA ASP A 375 -10.91 5.13 18.14
C ASP A 375 -12.12 4.78 17.26
N ARG A 376 -12.13 5.26 16.02
CA ARG A 376 -13.12 4.90 15.00
C ARG A 376 -12.47 4.54 13.68
N MET A 377 -12.89 3.43 13.09
CA MET A 377 -12.50 2.97 11.75
C MET A 377 -13.74 2.87 10.86
N GLU A 378 -13.76 3.62 9.77
CA GLU A 378 -14.89 3.67 8.85
C GLU A 378 -15.13 2.31 8.16
N ARG A 379 -16.41 1.98 7.96
CA ARG A 379 -16.84 0.88 7.08
C ARG A 379 -16.84 1.34 5.62
N GLY A 380 -16.70 0.39 4.71
CA GLY A 380 -16.56 0.66 3.29
C GLY A 380 -16.60 -0.61 2.47
N ASN A 381 -16.47 -0.47 1.15
CA ASN A 381 -16.50 -1.59 0.20
C ASN A 381 -17.78 -2.44 0.30
N ILE A 382 -18.90 -1.79 0.59
CA ILE A 382 -20.23 -2.42 0.58
C ILE A 382 -20.80 -2.24 -0.82
N ASP A 383 -21.09 -3.35 -1.47
CA ASP A 383 -21.82 -3.36 -2.73
C ASP A 383 -23.26 -2.89 -2.48
N LYS A 384 -23.67 -1.84 -3.18
CA LYS A 384 -24.97 -1.18 -2.94
C LYS A 384 -26.17 -2.03 -3.39
N GLU A 385 -25.97 -2.93 -4.34
CA GLU A 385 -27.05 -3.75 -4.90
C GLU A 385 -27.33 -4.97 -4.03
N THR A 386 -26.26 -5.60 -3.53
CA THR A 386 -26.33 -6.84 -2.75
C THR A 386 -26.26 -6.63 -1.24
N GLY A 387 -25.76 -5.47 -0.77
CA GLY A 387 -25.50 -5.21 0.65
C GLY A 387 -24.33 -6.03 1.22
N LEU A 388 -23.53 -6.66 0.34
CA LEU A 388 -22.42 -7.52 0.71
C LEU A 388 -21.08 -6.77 0.65
N THR A 389 -20.12 -7.23 1.45
CA THR A 389 -18.71 -6.83 1.31
C THR A 389 -17.80 -8.04 1.28
N HIS A 390 -16.69 -7.94 0.54
CA HIS A 390 -15.61 -8.92 0.54
C HIS A 390 -14.56 -8.65 1.63
N THR A 391 -14.76 -7.62 2.45
CA THR A 391 -13.82 -7.18 3.48
C THR A 391 -14.24 -7.65 4.86
N ASP A 392 -13.29 -7.81 5.76
CA ASP A 392 -13.57 -7.91 7.20
C ASP A 392 -12.84 -6.80 7.94
N ARG A 393 -13.44 -6.32 9.02
CA ARG A 393 -12.86 -5.26 9.84
C ARG A 393 -13.45 -5.28 11.24
N GLY A 394 -12.60 -5.06 12.23
CA GLY A 394 -12.99 -5.16 13.63
C GLY A 394 -11.89 -4.71 14.57
N VAL A 395 -12.01 -5.14 15.82
CA VAL A 395 -11.05 -4.87 16.90
C VAL A 395 -10.56 -6.21 17.45
N THR A 396 -9.27 -6.29 17.69
CA THR A 396 -8.59 -7.41 18.36
C THR A 396 -8.67 -7.26 19.88
N GLU A 397 -8.56 -8.37 20.62
CA GLU A 397 -8.64 -8.38 22.08
C GLU A 397 -7.58 -7.47 22.74
N ASP A 398 -6.41 -7.33 22.12
CA ASP A 398 -5.30 -6.48 22.57
C ASP A 398 -5.41 -5.01 22.12
N GLY A 399 -6.54 -4.62 21.53
CA GLY A 399 -6.87 -3.21 21.30
C GLY A 399 -6.34 -2.61 19.99
N TRP A 400 -6.22 -3.42 18.94
CA TRP A 400 -5.93 -2.96 17.58
C TRP A 400 -7.15 -3.04 16.68
N PHE A 401 -7.31 -2.07 15.80
CA PHE A 401 -8.13 -2.27 14.61
C PHE A 401 -7.49 -3.31 13.70
N TYR A 402 -8.30 -4.05 12.96
CA TYR A 402 -7.83 -4.82 11.82
C TYR A 402 -8.65 -4.51 10.57
N LEU A 403 -8.00 -4.50 9.42
CA LEU A 403 -8.62 -4.46 8.10
C LEU A 403 -8.16 -5.67 7.30
N GLN A 404 -9.10 -6.38 6.70
CA GLN A 404 -8.86 -7.58 5.92
C GLN A 404 -9.55 -7.54 4.57
N THR A 405 -8.87 -8.11 3.58
CA THR A 405 -9.46 -8.51 2.29
C THR A 405 -9.11 -9.97 1.97
N GLY A 406 -9.80 -10.54 0.98
CA GLY A 406 -9.60 -11.92 0.53
C GLY A 406 -10.44 -12.91 1.33
N GLY A 407 -10.13 -14.19 1.18
CA GLY A 407 -10.89 -15.27 1.81
C GLY A 407 -12.16 -15.66 1.05
N TRP A 408 -12.68 -16.84 1.38
CA TRP A 408 -13.86 -17.41 0.73
C TRP A 408 -15.19 -16.72 1.07
N PHE A 409 -15.22 -15.93 2.15
CA PHE A 409 -16.45 -15.33 2.65
C PHE A 409 -16.76 -13.98 2.02
N PHE A 410 -18.04 -13.71 1.87
CA PHE A 410 -18.61 -12.37 1.79
C PHE A 410 -19.45 -12.14 3.05
N ARG A 411 -19.67 -10.88 3.40
CA ARG A 411 -20.32 -10.49 4.65
C ARG A 411 -21.51 -9.59 4.39
N LYS A 412 -22.65 -9.90 5.03
CA LYS A 412 -23.81 -9.03 5.12
C LYS A 412 -23.53 -7.94 6.15
N ILE A 413 -23.56 -6.68 5.74
CA ILE A 413 -23.45 -5.56 6.68
C ILE A 413 -24.84 -5.16 7.13
N ARG A 414 -25.10 -5.30 8.44
CA ARG A 414 -26.38 -4.91 9.07
C ARG A 414 -26.39 -3.50 9.64
N ASP A 415 -25.20 -2.96 9.88
CA ASP A 415 -24.95 -1.66 10.48
C ASP A 415 -23.73 -1.04 9.81
N ASP A 416 -23.90 0.16 9.26
CA ASP A 416 -22.85 0.94 8.61
C ASP A 416 -22.07 1.82 9.59
N SER A 417 -22.40 1.77 10.89
CA SER A 417 -21.67 2.46 11.94
C SER A 417 -20.17 2.10 11.92
N PRO A 418 -19.28 3.08 12.23
CA PRO A 418 -17.86 2.82 12.33
C PRO A 418 -17.55 1.71 13.32
N VAL A 419 -16.48 0.96 13.05
CA VAL A 419 -15.91 0.08 14.07
C VAL A 419 -15.31 0.96 15.15
N GLU A 420 -15.79 0.82 16.38
CA GLU A 420 -15.30 1.58 17.53
C GLU A 420 -14.33 0.74 18.36
N LEU A 421 -13.19 1.33 18.69
CA LEU A 421 -12.26 0.81 19.68
C LEU A 421 -12.61 1.46 21.03
N ARG A 422 -12.88 0.66 22.07
CA ARG A 422 -13.12 1.21 23.41
C ARG A 422 -11.82 1.89 23.88
N PRO A 423 -11.79 3.21 24.06
CA PRO A 423 -10.53 3.94 24.10
C PRO A 423 -9.84 3.83 25.49
N PRO A 424 -8.51 3.83 25.55
CA PRO A 424 -7.81 4.46 26.66
C PRO A 424 -8.02 5.98 26.60
N SER A 425 -8.23 6.62 27.75
CA SER A 425 -8.37 8.08 27.82
C SER A 425 -7.00 8.78 27.78
N GLY A 426 -6.88 9.82 26.95
CA GLY A 426 -5.74 10.74 26.95
C GLY A 426 -4.58 10.35 26.01
N LYS A 427 -3.42 10.97 26.26
CA LYS A 427 -2.18 10.72 25.53
C LYS A 427 -1.74 9.26 25.72
N PRO A 428 -1.32 8.55 24.67
CA PRO A 428 -0.87 7.16 24.80
C PRO A 428 0.35 7.02 25.71
N VAL A 429 0.38 5.93 26.46
CA VAL A 429 1.56 5.51 27.21
C VAL A 429 2.36 4.58 26.30
N VAL A 430 3.27 5.16 25.54
CA VAL A 430 4.15 4.49 24.57
C VAL A 430 5.52 5.18 24.56
N ASP A 431 6.57 4.42 24.26
CA ASP A 431 7.98 4.87 24.38
C ASP A 431 8.42 5.87 23.30
N TYR A 432 7.55 6.16 22.33
CA TYR A 432 7.81 7.05 21.19
C TYR A 432 6.92 8.29 21.19
N LEU A 433 6.27 8.60 22.32
CA LEU A 433 5.50 9.83 22.52
C LEU A 433 5.86 10.50 23.86
N GLY A 434 7.13 10.43 24.28
CA GLY A 434 7.66 11.23 25.38
C GLY A 434 7.61 12.74 25.10
N GLU A 435 8.11 13.56 26.04
CA GLU A 435 8.21 15.01 25.83
C GLU A 435 9.17 15.36 24.69
N ASP A 436 10.35 14.72 24.67
CA ASP A 436 11.36 14.90 23.63
C ASP A 436 10.87 14.43 22.25
N ASP A 437 10.12 13.33 22.19
CA ASP A 437 9.52 12.84 20.95
C ASP A 437 8.52 13.84 20.37
N ILE A 438 7.66 14.41 21.23
CA ILE A 438 6.69 15.43 20.79
C ILE A 438 7.44 16.67 20.30
N ALA A 439 8.44 17.14 21.05
CA ALA A 439 9.25 18.28 20.66
C ALA A 439 9.92 18.06 19.28
N PHE A 440 10.44 16.86 19.03
CA PHE A 440 10.99 16.48 17.73
C PHE A 440 9.92 16.47 16.63
N LEU A 441 8.78 15.82 16.86
CA LEU A 441 7.70 15.70 15.89
C LEU A 441 7.09 17.06 15.51
N THR A 442 7.10 18.04 16.43
CA THR A 442 6.60 19.41 16.22
C THR A 442 7.67 20.42 15.82
N SER A 443 8.90 19.99 15.53
CA SER A 443 9.98 20.86 15.05
C SER A 443 10.71 20.23 13.87
N LEU A 444 11.66 20.96 13.28
CA LEU A 444 12.64 20.37 12.36
C LEU A 444 13.91 19.97 13.12
N PRO A 445 14.62 18.90 12.70
CA PRO A 445 15.92 18.58 13.26
C PRO A 445 16.93 19.71 13.08
N SER A 446 16.93 20.36 11.92
CA SER A 446 17.84 21.45 11.57
C SER A 446 17.14 22.45 10.64
N GLU A 447 17.54 23.72 10.70
CA GLU A 447 16.93 24.79 9.90
C GLU A 447 17.98 25.80 9.41
N ILE A 448 17.72 26.35 8.23
CA ILE A 448 18.43 27.52 7.70
C ILE A 448 17.40 28.54 7.22
N THR A 449 17.46 29.77 7.71
CA THR A 449 16.46 30.79 7.38
C THR A 449 17.13 32.08 6.95
N VAL A 450 16.81 32.55 5.75
CA VAL A 450 17.28 33.85 5.27
C VAL A 450 16.50 34.95 5.97
N THR A 451 17.19 35.81 6.71
CA THR A 451 16.57 36.90 7.48
C THR A 451 16.65 38.22 6.72
N LYS A 452 17.64 38.39 5.85
CA LYS A 452 17.83 39.63 5.10
C LYS A 452 18.57 39.41 3.78
N LEU A 453 18.13 40.10 2.73
CA LEU A 453 18.82 40.22 1.46
C LEU A 453 19.03 41.71 1.14
N GLU A 454 20.28 42.12 1.06
CA GLU A 454 20.69 43.48 0.68
C GLU A 454 21.45 43.42 -0.63
N ARG A 455 21.14 44.32 -1.55
CA ARG A 455 21.78 44.39 -2.86
C ARG A 455 22.36 45.79 -3.07
N ALA A 456 23.61 45.84 -3.51
CA ALA A 456 24.33 47.05 -3.86
C ALA A 456 25.23 46.75 -5.06
N ASP A 457 24.98 47.43 -6.17
CA ASP A 457 25.64 47.17 -7.46
C ASP A 457 25.54 45.69 -7.87
N SER A 458 26.65 45.08 -8.31
CA SER A 458 26.78 43.67 -8.64
C SER A 458 27.04 42.77 -7.42
N ARG A 459 26.75 43.23 -6.20
CA ARG A 459 26.89 42.44 -4.97
C ARG A 459 25.59 42.30 -4.20
N ALA A 460 25.43 41.15 -3.56
CA ALA A 460 24.35 40.94 -2.60
C ALA A 460 24.89 40.38 -1.27
N ARG A 461 24.50 40.99 -0.16
CA ARG A 461 24.72 40.46 1.19
C ARG A 461 23.50 39.68 1.62
N ILE A 462 23.72 38.43 1.99
CA ILE A 462 22.71 37.54 2.56
C ILE A 462 23.00 37.41 4.04
N THR A 463 22.03 37.74 4.89
CA THR A 463 22.05 37.40 6.32
C THR A 463 21.07 36.26 6.55
N PHE A 464 21.51 35.23 7.26
CA PHE A 464 20.72 34.04 7.53
C PHE A 464 21.06 33.43 8.88
N THR A 465 20.13 32.69 9.46
CA THR A 465 20.31 31.98 10.74
C THR A 465 20.30 30.49 10.51
N VAL A 466 21.16 29.76 11.22
CA VAL A 466 21.19 28.30 11.26
C VAL A 466 20.79 27.83 12.66
N ARG A 467 19.90 26.84 12.72
CA ARG A 467 19.56 26.10 13.94
C ARG A 467 19.99 24.65 13.79
N ASN A 468 20.69 24.13 14.78
CA ASN A 468 21.30 22.81 14.80
C ASN A 468 22.19 22.54 13.57
N ALA A 469 23.29 23.28 13.45
CA ALA A 469 24.26 23.05 12.38
C ALA A 469 24.84 21.62 12.43
N SER A 470 25.00 21.06 13.63
CA SER A 470 25.56 19.71 13.88
C SER A 470 26.95 19.51 13.27
N GLN A 471 27.36 18.27 12.95
CA GLN A 471 28.70 17.96 12.45
C GLN A 471 28.89 18.32 10.97
N SER A 472 29.99 19.03 10.69
CA SER A 472 30.44 19.42 9.34
C SER A 472 29.34 20.06 8.47
N PRO A 473 28.65 21.10 8.96
CA PRO A 473 27.57 21.73 8.22
C PRO A 473 28.11 22.43 6.98
N LYS A 474 27.36 22.32 5.88
CA LYS A 474 27.59 23.11 4.66
C LYS A 474 26.28 23.72 4.19
N ALA A 475 26.37 24.84 3.49
CA ALA A 475 25.21 25.44 2.83
C ALA A 475 25.53 25.77 1.38
N THR A 476 24.58 25.54 0.49
CA THR A 476 24.64 25.99 -0.90
C THR A 476 23.68 27.16 -1.07
N VAL A 477 24.18 28.26 -1.63
CA VAL A 477 23.38 29.42 -2.01
C VAL A 477 23.04 29.29 -3.48
N TYR A 478 21.76 29.39 -3.81
CA TYR A 478 21.22 29.41 -5.17
C TYR A 478 20.66 30.80 -5.48
N TRP A 479 20.92 31.33 -6.67
CA TRP A 479 20.38 32.64 -7.07
C TRP A 479 20.14 32.80 -8.58
N GLY A 480 19.22 33.71 -8.91
CA GLY A 480 18.86 34.01 -10.29
C GLY A 480 17.90 35.18 -10.42
N GLU A 481 17.43 35.43 -11.65
CA GLU A 481 16.45 36.47 -11.97
C GLU A 481 15.00 35.99 -11.93
N SER A 482 14.78 34.71 -11.60
CA SER A 482 13.47 34.06 -11.50
C SER A 482 13.43 33.10 -10.32
N GLU A 483 12.23 32.83 -9.82
CA GLU A 483 11.98 31.80 -8.81
C GLU A 483 12.36 30.41 -9.36
N GLY A 484 13.03 29.61 -8.52
CA GLY A 484 13.38 28.21 -8.79
C GLY A 484 12.85 27.23 -7.74
N LEU A 485 12.17 27.73 -6.70
CA LEU A 485 11.72 26.98 -5.52
C LEU A 485 12.87 26.18 -4.92
N SER A 486 12.59 24.96 -4.45
CA SER A 486 13.61 24.00 -4.01
C SER A 486 14.02 23.01 -5.11
N LEU A 487 13.92 23.42 -6.38
CA LEU A 487 14.36 22.65 -7.55
C LEU A 487 15.74 23.16 -7.99
N ALA A 488 16.80 22.51 -7.52
CA ALA A 488 18.18 22.96 -7.71
C ALA A 488 18.53 23.22 -9.18
N GLU A 489 18.02 22.40 -10.10
CA GLU A 489 18.24 22.48 -11.54
C GLU A 489 17.57 23.68 -12.22
N ARG A 490 16.61 24.34 -11.56
CA ARG A 490 15.93 25.55 -12.06
C ARG A 490 16.71 26.83 -11.73
N TRP A 491 17.72 26.75 -10.88
CA TRP A 491 18.55 27.89 -10.50
C TRP A 491 19.76 28.03 -11.43
N PRO A 492 19.99 29.21 -12.04
CA PRO A 492 21.09 29.39 -12.99
C PRO A 492 22.46 29.46 -12.32
N ASN A 493 22.52 29.81 -11.04
CA ASN A 493 23.77 29.96 -10.30
C ASN A 493 23.69 29.31 -8.92
N GLN A 494 24.83 28.76 -8.49
CA GLN A 494 25.01 28.22 -7.15
C GLN A 494 26.45 28.42 -6.66
N THR A 495 26.62 28.50 -5.34
CA THR A 495 27.94 28.51 -4.68
C THR A 495 27.84 27.90 -3.29
N GLU A 496 28.91 27.26 -2.84
CA GLU A 496 28.94 26.57 -1.55
C GLU A 496 29.65 27.42 -0.48
N ILE A 497 29.03 27.46 0.71
CA ILE A 497 29.58 28.00 1.95
C ILE A 497 30.16 26.82 2.73
N LYS A 498 31.49 26.67 2.66
CA LYS A 498 32.27 25.69 3.43
C LYS A 498 32.95 26.36 4.63
N ASP A 499 33.20 25.58 5.68
CA ASP A 499 34.08 25.87 6.84
C ASP A 499 33.75 27.11 7.70
N THR A 500 32.78 27.92 7.29
CA THR A 500 32.40 29.19 7.92
C THR A 500 30.97 29.20 8.43
N LEU A 501 30.20 28.16 8.10
CA LEU A 501 28.83 27.98 8.53
C LEU A 501 28.81 27.60 10.01
N ARG A 502 28.09 28.39 10.82
CA ARG A 502 28.01 28.20 12.27
C ARG A 502 26.56 28.27 12.75
N GLU A 503 26.32 27.76 13.95
CA GLU A 503 25.06 27.97 14.67
C GLU A 503 24.76 29.46 14.84
N GLY A 504 23.48 29.84 14.73
CA GLY A 504 23.03 31.23 14.87
C GLY A 504 23.23 32.04 13.60
N GLU A 505 23.52 33.34 13.74
CA GLU A 505 23.59 34.27 12.61
C GLU A 505 24.88 34.13 11.78
N ASN A 506 24.69 34.09 10.47
CA ASN A 506 25.71 34.02 9.43
C ASN A 506 25.49 35.13 8.40
N GLN A 507 26.57 35.49 7.70
CA GLN A 507 26.54 36.42 6.57
C GLN A 507 27.38 35.88 5.42
N PHE A 508 26.88 36.05 4.20
CA PHE A 508 27.58 35.69 2.98
C PHE A 508 27.41 36.76 1.92
N ILE A 509 28.45 36.99 1.11
CA ILE A 509 28.44 37.98 0.03
C ILE A 509 28.48 37.24 -1.30
N LEU A 510 27.44 37.44 -2.11
CA LEU A 510 27.42 37.07 -3.51
C LEU A 510 28.05 38.18 -4.34
N GLU A 511 28.98 37.79 -5.20
CA GLU A 511 29.60 38.64 -6.20
C GLU A 511 28.96 38.40 -7.58
N ASN A 512 29.00 39.38 -8.46
CA ASN A 512 28.47 39.32 -9.83
C ASN A 512 26.97 38.96 -9.90
N VAL A 513 26.15 39.48 -8.98
CA VAL A 513 24.69 39.28 -9.06
C VAL A 513 24.08 40.14 -10.18
N PRO A 514 23.03 39.66 -10.87
CA PRO A 514 22.31 40.44 -11.88
C PRO A 514 21.84 41.78 -11.33
N THR A 515 21.95 42.85 -12.13
CA THR A 515 21.62 44.24 -11.74
C THR A 515 20.30 44.75 -12.30
N GLU A 516 19.73 44.10 -13.32
CA GLU A 516 18.59 44.65 -14.09
C GLU A 516 17.22 44.13 -13.63
N LYS A 517 17.15 42.87 -13.18
CA LYS A 517 15.90 42.23 -12.72
C LYS A 517 15.91 42.00 -11.21
N PRO A 518 14.76 41.64 -10.60
CA PRO A 518 14.73 41.16 -9.23
C PRO A 518 15.69 39.98 -9.04
N LEU A 519 16.44 40.02 -7.93
CA LEU A 519 17.33 38.94 -7.51
C LEU A 519 16.56 38.02 -6.56
N PHE A 520 16.49 36.74 -6.90
CA PHE A 520 15.94 35.68 -6.05
C PHE A 520 17.08 34.89 -5.44
N VAL A 521 16.96 34.54 -4.15
CA VAL A 521 17.97 33.78 -3.40
C VAL A 521 17.28 32.69 -2.57
N ARG A 522 17.84 31.48 -2.61
CA ARG A 522 17.44 30.33 -1.78
C ARG A 522 18.68 29.64 -1.22
N LEU A 523 18.58 29.09 0.00
CA LEU A 523 19.68 28.36 0.64
C LEU A 523 19.29 26.90 0.86
N LEU A 524 20.25 26.00 0.71
CA LEU A 524 20.15 24.59 1.07
C LEU A 524 21.25 24.24 2.06
N MET A 525 20.91 23.89 3.28
CA MET A 525 21.86 23.37 4.26
C MET A 525 21.95 21.84 4.17
N GLN A 526 23.13 21.29 4.44
CA GLN A 526 23.33 19.86 4.67
C GLN A 526 24.16 19.65 5.94
N ASN A 527 23.73 18.70 6.77
CA ASN A 527 24.46 18.18 7.92
C ASN A 527 24.17 16.67 8.10
N ASP A 528 24.58 16.08 9.21
CA ASP A 528 24.36 14.66 9.52
C ASP A 528 22.89 14.26 9.70
N GLU A 529 22.01 15.19 10.08
CA GLU A 529 20.57 14.95 10.16
C GLU A 529 19.88 15.00 8.79
N GLY A 530 20.49 15.59 7.75
CA GLY A 530 19.90 15.63 6.42
C GLY A 530 20.23 16.85 5.56
N LYS A 531 19.33 17.15 4.62
CA LYS A 531 19.37 18.36 3.78
C LYS A 531 18.11 19.18 4.00
N PHE A 532 18.25 20.50 4.14
CA PHE A 532 17.19 21.41 4.54
C PHE A 532 17.27 22.70 3.72
N TRP A 533 16.29 22.92 2.85
CA TRP A 533 16.10 24.19 2.18
C TRP A 533 15.63 25.24 3.18
N SER A 534 15.97 26.50 2.94
CA SER A 534 15.29 27.60 3.61
C SER A 534 13.79 27.53 3.33
N PRO A 535 12.88 27.96 4.23
CA PRO A 535 11.43 27.79 4.03
C PRO A 535 10.88 28.55 2.82
N GLU A 536 11.47 29.71 2.52
CA GLU A 536 11.04 30.62 1.47
C GLU A 536 12.22 31.14 0.65
N THR A 537 11.90 31.60 -0.56
CA THR A 537 12.81 32.29 -1.45
C THR A 537 12.70 33.75 -1.12
N ILE A 538 13.81 34.39 -0.81
CA ILE A 538 13.81 35.83 -0.61
C ILE A 538 14.10 36.50 -1.96
N SER A 539 13.38 37.59 -2.24
CA SER A 539 13.64 38.39 -3.42
C SER A 539 13.94 39.84 -3.07
N ARG A 540 14.75 40.48 -3.91
CA ARG A 540 15.00 41.92 -3.86
C ARG A 540 14.82 42.50 -5.25
N PRO A 541 14.01 43.57 -5.42
CA PRO A 541 13.90 44.24 -6.71
C PRO A 541 15.25 44.80 -7.16
N ALA A 542 15.34 45.17 -8.44
CA ALA A 542 16.48 45.94 -8.92
C ALA A 542 16.61 47.26 -8.11
N PRO A 543 17.84 47.75 -7.89
CA PRO A 543 18.11 48.97 -7.11
C PRO A 543 17.34 50.20 -7.59
#